data_AF-A0A4P5QM83-F1
#
_entry.id   AF-A0A4P5QM83-F1
#
_cell.length_a   1.000
_cell.length_b   1.000
_cell.length_c   1.000
_cell.angle_alpha   90.00
_cell.angle_beta   90.00
_cell.angle_gamma   90.00
#
_symmetry.space_group_name_H-M   'P 1'
#
loop_
_entity.id
_entity.type
_entity.pdbx_description
1 polymer ?
#
loop_
_entity_poly.entity_id
_entity_poly.type
_entity_poly.pdbx_seq_one_letter_code
_entity_poly.pdbx_strand_id
1 'polypeptide(L)'
;MAFGSQDAWTSGYAQGTAEYTILGKGQSQLYLACESTGSQAVTIIFTDVNGHQVSMDDGQKLTMKIDNEEEANISESESHGGSDNVMWAWNKLRSGKRVIVSGTSAKAATFTLNGAANVLPEFGDNGCVPKFALP
;
A
#
# COMPACT_ATOMS: atom_id res chain seq x y z
N MET A 1 4.01 0.87 19.47
CA MET A 1 2.91 -0.03 19.04
C MET A 1 2.47 0.45 17.67
N ALA A 2 2.45 -0.42 16.67
CA ALA A 2 1.91 -0.08 15.36
C ALA A 2 0.38 -0.01 15.44
N PHE A 3 -0.24 1.02 14.87
CA PHE A 3 -1.70 1.07 14.69
C PHE A 3 -2.13 -0.01 13.70
N GLY A 4 -3.27 -0.66 13.95
CA GLY A 4 -3.89 -1.59 13.01
C GLY A 4 -4.42 -2.87 13.64
N SER A 5 -4.92 -3.75 12.78
CA SER A 5 -5.44 -5.07 13.14
C SER A 5 -4.88 -6.14 12.21
N GLN A 6 -4.79 -7.39 12.69
CA GLN A 6 -4.43 -8.53 11.84
C GLN A 6 -5.62 -9.09 11.05
N ASP A 7 -6.85 -8.76 11.47
CA ASP A 7 -8.07 -9.41 10.96
C ASP A 7 -8.77 -8.61 9.87
N ALA A 8 -8.65 -7.28 9.90
CA ALA A 8 -9.29 -6.36 8.96
C ALA A 8 -8.50 -5.04 8.85
N TRP A 9 -8.65 -4.38 7.70
CA TRP A 9 -8.05 -3.09 7.45
C TRP A 9 -8.63 -2.01 8.35
N THR A 10 -7.76 -1.12 8.82
CA THR A 10 -8.10 0.00 9.70
C THR A 10 -7.67 1.31 9.07
N SER A 11 -8.45 2.37 9.28
CA SER A 11 -8.07 3.74 8.89
C SER A 11 -7.82 4.64 10.09
N GLY A 12 -6.89 5.57 9.92
CA GLY A 12 -6.58 6.67 10.82
C GLY A 12 -6.50 7.98 10.05
N TYR A 13 -6.52 9.11 10.76
CA TYR A 13 -6.26 10.42 10.19
C TYR A 13 -5.47 11.25 11.18
N ALA A 14 -4.35 11.81 10.71
CA ALA A 14 -3.52 12.69 11.51
C ALA A 14 -2.84 13.74 10.62
N GLN A 15 -2.92 15.00 11.04
CA GLN A 15 -2.15 16.11 10.45
C GLN A 15 -2.29 16.26 8.93
N GLY A 16 -3.49 16.05 8.37
CA GLY A 16 -3.69 16.14 6.92
C GLY A 16 -3.51 14.82 6.18
N THR A 17 -3.06 13.75 6.84
CA THR A 17 -2.80 12.47 6.20
C THR A 17 -3.83 11.43 6.63
N ALA A 18 -4.49 10.82 5.66
CA ALA A 18 -5.29 9.62 5.86
C ALA A 18 -4.37 8.39 5.79
N GLU A 19 -4.45 7.52 6.78
CA GLU A 19 -3.58 6.36 6.94
C GLU A 19 -4.43 5.09 6.93
N TYR A 20 -3.93 4.03 6.28
CA TYR A 20 -4.61 2.75 6.14
C TYR A 20 -3.63 1.64 6.47
N THR A 21 -4.06 0.66 7.25
CA THR A 21 -3.11 -0.35 7.76
C THR A 21 -3.76 -1.72 7.93
N ILE A 22 -2.97 -2.75 7.62
CA ILE A 22 -3.22 -4.14 8.00
C ILE A 22 -1.92 -4.71 8.60
N LEU A 23 -2.06 -5.40 9.74
CA LEU A 23 -0.96 -6.10 10.41
C LEU A 23 -0.89 -7.55 9.95
N GLY A 24 0.32 -8.11 9.98
CA GLY A 24 0.59 -9.51 9.69
C GLY A 24 1.21 -10.21 10.89
N LYS A 25 1.84 -11.35 10.65
CA LYS A 25 2.59 -12.08 11.69
C LYS A 25 3.85 -11.33 12.09
N GLY A 26 4.25 -11.45 13.35
CA GLY A 26 5.45 -10.78 13.86
C GLY A 26 5.35 -9.27 13.71
N GLN A 27 6.36 -8.65 13.11
CA GLN A 27 6.37 -7.21 12.83
C GLN A 27 5.78 -6.85 11.46
N SER A 28 5.23 -7.81 10.71
CA SER A 28 4.73 -7.54 9.36
C SER A 28 3.62 -6.51 9.37
N GLN A 29 3.72 -5.54 8.46
CA GLN A 29 2.73 -4.49 8.29
C GLN A 29 2.68 -4.08 6.82
N LEU A 30 1.49 -3.82 6.33
CA LEU A 30 1.28 -3.06 5.11
C LEU A 30 0.58 -1.75 5.48
N TYR A 31 1.27 -0.64 5.22
CA TYR A 31 0.84 0.70 5.54
C TYR A 31 0.70 1.51 4.26
N LEU A 32 -0.41 2.24 4.13
CA LEU A 32 -0.69 3.13 3.02
C LEU A 32 -1.09 4.49 3.59
N ALA A 33 -0.66 5.55 2.94
CA ALA A 33 -1.01 6.91 3.33
C ALA A 33 -1.28 7.81 2.14
N CYS A 34 -2.25 8.71 2.30
CA CYS A 34 -2.58 9.74 1.33
C CYS A 34 -2.65 11.08 2.06
N GLU A 35 -1.95 12.07 1.53
CA GLU A 35 -2.04 13.44 2.01
C GLU A 35 -3.29 14.10 1.39
N SER A 36 -4.16 14.67 2.23
CA SER A 36 -5.51 15.11 1.87
C SER A 36 -5.57 16.23 0.83
N THR A 37 -4.51 17.03 0.67
CA THR A 37 -4.44 18.06 -0.38
C THR A 37 -3.97 17.53 -1.73
N GLY A 38 -3.48 16.28 -1.79
CA GLY A 38 -2.91 15.70 -3.01
C GLY A 38 -1.60 16.38 -3.43
N SER A 39 -0.93 17.07 -2.50
CA SER A 39 0.39 17.70 -2.76
C SER A 39 1.54 16.70 -2.63
N GLN A 40 1.27 15.53 -2.06
CA GLN A 40 2.21 14.43 -1.93
C GLN A 40 1.62 13.16 -2.52
N ALA A 41 2.49 12.33 -3.07
CA ALA A 41 2.09 11.06 -3.64
C ALA A 41 1.60 10.12 -2.54
N VAL A 42 0.73 9.21 -2.92
CA VAL A 42 0.40 8.05 -2.09
C VAL A 42 1.69 7.35 -1.67
N THR A 43 1.77 7.01 -0.39
CA THR A 43 2.90 6.27 0.16
C THR A 43 2.45 4.85 0.44
N ILE A 44 3.23 3.87 0.00
CA ILE A 44 3.01 2.45 0.29
C ILE A 44 4.28 1.92 0.94
N ILE A 45 4.16 1.45 2.18
CA ILE A 45 5.25 0.93 2.98
C ILE A 45 4.94 -0.51 3.39
N PHE A 46 5.89 -1.40 3.11
CA PHE A 46 5.87 -2.78 3.55
C PHE A 46 6.94 -3.01 4.62
N THR A 47 6.53 -3.54 5.76
CA THR A 47 7.44 -4.04 6.80
C THR A 47 7.34 -5.57 6.85
N ASP A 48 8.48 -6.26 6.79
CA ASP A 48 8.52 -7.72 6.87
C ASP A 48 8.38 -8.25 8.32
N VAL A 49 8.38 -9.58 8.46
CA VAL A 49 8.21 -10.24 9.78
C VAL A 49 9.31 -9.88 10.79
N ASN A 50 10.48 -9.49 10.31
CA ASN A 50 11.65 -9.13 11.11
C ASN A 50 11.77 -7.61 11.36
N GLY A 51 10.90 -6.80 10.74
CA GLY A 51 10.94 -5.34 10.84
C GLY A 51 11.72 -4.65 9.72
N HIS A 52 12.09 -5.34 8.64
CA HIS A 52 12.71 -4.69 7.49
C HIS A 52 11.66 -3.95 6.68
N GLN A 53 11.86 -2.65 6.49
CA GLN A 53 10.93 -1.77 5.80
C GLN A 53 11.40 -1.50 4.36
N VAL A 54 10.45 -1.51 3.44
CA VAL A 54 10.61 -1.12 2.03
C VAL A 54 9.47 -0.17 1.68
N SER A 55 9.80 0.96 1.05
CA SER A 55 8.82 1.94 0.57
C SER A 55 8.81 1.98 -0.96
N MET A 56 7.64 2.27 -1.53
CA MET A 56 7.55 2.77 -2.89
C MET A 56 8.34 4.08 -3.04
N ASP A 57 8.81 4.36 -4.26
CA ASP A 57 9.52 5.58 -4.67
C ASP A 57 10.88 5.81 -3.96
N ASP A 58 11.44 4.77 -3.32
CA ASP A 58 12.72 4.83 -2.59
C ASP A 58 13.87 4.08 -3.33
N GLY A 59 13.71 3.82 -4.62
CA GLY A 59 14.69 3.07 -5.43
C GLY A 59 14.81 1.58 -5.09
N GLN A 60 13.96 1.08 -4.20
CA GLN A 60 13.88 -0.33 -3.81
C GLN A 60 12.77 -1.05 -4.56
N LYS A 61 12.94 -2.36 -4.78
CA LYS A 61 11.88 -3.19 -5.36
C LYS A 61 10.77 -3.36 -4.34
N LEU A 62 9.53 -3.10 -4.73
CA LEU A 62 8.32 -3.41 -4.00
C LEU A 62 7.27 -3.99 -4.96
N THR A 63 6.72 -5.15 -4.64
CA THR A 63 5.72 -5.84 -5.47
C THR A 63 4.53 -6.30 -4.67
N MET A 64 3.38 -6.40 -5.36
CA MET A 64 2.15 -6.94 -4.82
C MET A 64 1.58 -7.99 -5.75
N LYS A 65 1.20 -9.13 -5.19
CA LYS A 65 0.39 -10.14 -5.86
C LYS A 65 -0.95 -10.27 -5.13
N ILE A 66 -2.04 -9.90 -5.80
CA ILE A 66 -3.39 -9.95 -5.25
C ILE A 66 -4.06 -11.25 -5.73
N ASP A 67 -4.54 -12.05 -4.79
CA ASP A 67 -5.16 -13.35 -5.05
C ASP A 67 -4.33 -14.22 -6.01
N ASN A 68 -4.89 -14.57 -7.18
CA ASN A 68 -4.23 -15.38 -8.22
C ASN A 68 -3.83 -14.55 -9.44
N GLU A 69 -3.87 -13.22 -9.35
CA GLU A 69 -3.49 -12.32 -10.43
C GLU A 69 -1.97 -12.28 -10.62
N GLU A 70 -1.53 -11.61 -11.70
CA GLU A 70 -0.12 -11.32 -11.93
C GLU A 70 0.46 -10.43 -10.83
N GLU A 71 1.77 -10.55 -10.61
CA GLU A 71 2.50 -9.70 -9.68
C GLU A 71 2.68 -8.31 -10.30
N ALA A 72 2.17 -7.28 -9.63
CA ALA A 72 2.39 -5.90 -10.01
C ALA A 72 3.66 -5.35 -9.36
N ASN A 73 4.46 -4.65 -10.16
CA ASN A 73 5.59 -3.88 -9.67
C ASN A 73 5.12 -2.46 -9.32
N ILE A 74 5.15 -2.14 -8.02
CA ILE A 74 4.73 -0.85 -7.46
C ILE A 74 5.91 -0.11 -6.84
N SER A 75 7.13 -0.36 -7.33
CA SER A 75 8.35 0.23 -6.77
C SER A 75 8.46 1.73 -7.02
N GLU A 76 7.82 2.21 -8.08
CA GLU A 76 8.00 3.53 -8.65
C GLU A 76 6.66 3.99 -9.24
N SER A 77 6.27 5.24 -8.96
CA SER A 77 4.98 5.83 -9.35
C SER A 77 5.10 7.14 -10.15
N GLU A 78 6.33 7.56 -10.48
CA GLU A 78 6.71 8.74 -11.26
C GLU A 78 6.63 8.57 -12.79
N SER A 79 6.40 7.36 -13.29
CA SER A 79 6.22 7.03 -14.70
C SER A 79 4.78 6.64 -15.00
N HIS A 80 4.34 6.77 -16.25
CA HIS A 80 3.00 6.31 -16.67
C HIS A 80 2.75 4.84 -16.30
N GLY A 81 3.69 3.95 -16.64
CA GLY A 81 3.53 2.53 -16.34
C GLY A 81 3.60 2.21 -14.83
N GLY A 82 4.46 2.91 -14.09
CA GLY A 82 4.52 2.80 -12.63
C GLY A 82 3.22 3.24 -11.97
N SER A 83 2.72 4.41 -12.36
CA SER A 83 1.42 4.95 -11.95
C SER A 83 0.26 3.98 -12.23
N ASP A 84 0.21 3.39 -13.43
CA ASP A 84 -0.84 2.42 -13.79
C ASP A 84 -0.78 1.16 -12.93
N ASN A 85 0.42 0.67 -12.62
CA ASN A 85 0.60 -0.48 -11.72
C ASN A 85 0.14 -0.17 -10.30
N VAL A 86 0.45 1.02 -9.78
CA VAL A 86 0.01 1.45 -8.44
C VAL A 86 -1.51 1.58 -8.38
N MET A 87 -2.12 2.22 -9.39
CA MET A 87 -3.57 2.33 -9.50
C MET A 87 -4.23 0.94 -9.57
N TRP A 88 -3.69 0.05 -10.41
CA TRP A 88 -4.20 -1.32 -10.52
C TRP A 88 -4.11 -2.06 -9.18
N ALA A 89 -2.96 -2.00 -8.50
CA ALA A 89 -2.76 -2.66 -7.22
C ALA A 89 -3.71 -2.12 -6.15
N TRP A 90 -3.87 -0.78 -6.06
CA TRP A 90 -4.80 -0.14 -5.14
C TRP A 90 -6.24 -0.61 -5.33
N ASN A 91 -6.71 -0.64 -6.58
CA ASN A 91 -8.05 -1.11 -6.92
C ASN A 91 -8.23 -2.61 -6.62
N LYS A 92 -7.17 -3.41 -6.76
CA LYS A 92 -7.18 -4.82 -6.38
C LYS A 92 -7.12 -5.03 -4.87
N LEU A 93 -6.46 -4.16 -4.09
CA LEU A 93 -6.54 -4.19 -2.63
C LEU A 93 -7.99 -3.99 -2.15
N ARG A 94 -8.76 -3.11 -2.80
CA ARG A 94 -10.18 -2.88 -2.49
C ARG A 94 -11.08 -4.08 -2.82
N SER A 95 -10.77 -4.86 -3.84
CA SER A 95 -11.69 -5.89 -4.39
C SER A 95 -11.25 -7.35 -4.14
N GLY A 96 -9.98 -7.58 -3.84
CA GLY A 96 -9.40 -8.90 -3.64
C GLY A 96 -9.66 -9.47 -2.24
N LYS A 97 -9.12 -10.66 -1.98
CA LYS A 97 -9.24 -11.35 -0.68
C LYS A 97 -7.93 -11.40 0.10
N ARG A 98 -6.81 -11.54 -0.59
CA ARG A 98 -5.47 -11.57 0.00
C ARG A 98 -4.46 -10.84 -0.88
N VAL A 99 -3.42 -10.32 -0.25
CA VAL A 99 -2.24 -9.78 -0.94
C VAL A 99 -0.98 -10.41 -0.39
N ILE A 100 -0.06 -10.77 -1.29
CA ILE A 100 1.32 -11.11 -0.97
C ILE A 100 2.18 -9.91 -1.36
N VAL A 101 2.94 -9.38 -0.41
CA VAL A 101 3.84 -8.25 -0.63
C VAL A 101 5.27 -8.72 -0.48
N SER A 102 6.16 -8.29 -1.38
CA SER A 102 7.59 -8.60 -1.31
C SER A 102 8.42 -7.39 -1.70
N GLY A 103 9.66 -7.32 -1.24
CA GLY A 103 10.53 -6.21 -1.60
C GLY A 103 12.02 -6.50 -1.40
N THR A 104 12.86 -5.54 -1.78
CA THR A 104 14.32 -5.66 -1.65
C THR A 104 14.71 -5.98 -0.21
N SER A 105 15.39 -7.12 -0.01
CA SER A 105 15.85 -7.59 1.31
C SER A 105 14.75 -7.84 2.37
N ALA A 106 13.48 -7.68 2.01
CA ALA A 106 12.33 -7.91 2.87
C ALA A 106 11.72 -9.28 2.59
N LYS A 107 11.50 -10.08 3.64
CA LYS A 107 10.83 -11.37 3.49
C LYS A 107 9.38 -11.16 3.13
N ALA A 108 8.91 -11.81 2.06
CA ALA A 108 7.52 -11.68 1.63
C ALA A 108 6.53 -12.04 2.76
N ALA A 109 5.43 -11.30 2.83
CA ALA A 109 4.36 -11.52 3.80
C ALA A 109 2.99 -11.53 3.11
N THR A 110 2.04 -12.23 3.73
CA THR A 110 0.65 -12.30 3.25
C THR A 110 -0.26 -11.58 4.22
N PHE A 111 -1.16 -10.77 3.68
CA PHE A 111 -2.17 -10.03 4.43
C PHE A 111 -3.57 -10.36 3.89
N THR A 112 -4.56 -10.30 4.77
CA THR A 112 -5.98 -10.33 4.40
C THR A 112 -6.39 -8.97 3.81
N LEU A 113 -7.37 -8.98 2.91
CA LEU A 113 -8.01 -7.77 2.37
C LEU A 113 -9.40 -7.51 2.98
N ASN A 114 -9.71 -8.21 4.08
CA ASN A 114 -10.95 -8.00 4.82
C ASN A 114 -11.13 -6.52 5.22
N GLY A 115 -12.27 -5.94 4.84
CA GLY A 115 -12.60 -4.56 5.17
C GLY A 115 -11.82 -3.49 4.40
N ALA A 116 -10.89 -3.86 3.50
CA ALA A 116 -10.10 -2.91 2.72
C ALA A 116 -10.98 -1.94 1.93
N ALA A 117 -12.01 -2.45 1.24
CA ALA A 117 -12.99 -1.66 0.49
C ALA A 117 -13.72 -0.59 1.32
N ASN A 118 -13.87 -0.81 2.63
CA ASN A 118 -14.60 0.07 3.52
C ASN A 118 -13.76 1.27 3.98
N VAL A 119 -12.43 1.15 3.92
CA VAL A 119 -11.52 2.16 4.46
C VAL A 119 -10.65 2.79 3.39
N LEU A 120 -10.15 2.04 2.41
CA LEU A 120 -9.37 2.58 1.30
C LEU A 120 -10.32 3.34 0.38
N PRO A 121 -10.11 4.63 0.05
CA PRO A 121 -10.89 5.38 -0.94
C PRO A 121 -10.62 4.91 -2.38
N GLU A 122 -11.39 5.39 -3.34
CA GLU A 122 -11.08 5.17 -4.76
C GLU A 122 -9.74 5.83 -5.09
N PHE A 123 -8.97 5.24 -6.00
CA PHE A 123 -7.69 5.82 -6.37
C PHE A 123 -7.91 7.14 -7.12
N GLY A 124 -7.17 8.18 -6.76
CA GLY A 124 -7.40 9.55 -7.23
C GLY A 124 -8.30 10.39 -6.30
N ASP A 125 -9.07 9.76 -5.42
CA ASP A 125 -9.89 10.48 -4.44
C ASP A 125 -9.10 10.78 -3.15
N ASN A 126 -9.50 11.83 -2.44
CA ASN A 126 -8.94 12.21 -1.13
C ASN A 126 -7.41 12.33 -1.12
N GLY A 127 -6.82 12.76 -2.23
CA GLY A 127 -5.37 12.95 -2.39
C GLY A 127 -4.57 11.66 -2.55
N CYS A 128 -5.23 10.51 -2.73
CA CYS A 128 -4.56 9.24 -3.03
C CYS A 128 -4.14 9.17 -4.51
N VAL A 129 -3.10 9.93 -4.88
CA VAL A 129 -2.61 10.04 -6.26
C VAL A 129 -1.17 9.51 -6.40
N PRO A 130 -0.78 8.98 -7.56
CA PRO A 130 0.61 8.55 -7.81
C PRO A 130 1.50 9.77 -8.03
N LYS A 131 2.82 9.60 -7.87
CA LYS A 131 3.80 10.69 -8.05
C LYS A 131 3.75 11.30 -9.46
N PHE A 132 3.43 10.50 -10.47
CA PHE A 132 3.24 10.95 -11.85
C PHE A 132 2.09 11.96 -12.03
N ALA A 133 1.07 11.92 -11.16
CA ALA A 133 -0.10 12.80 -11.24
C ALA A 133 0.09 14.13 -10.48
N LEU A 134 1.23 14.30 -9.79
CA LEU A 134 1.56 15.54 -9.10
C LEU A 134 2.06 16.60 -10.07
N PRO A 135 1.80 17.90 -9.79
CA PRO A 135 2.25 19.02 -10.61
C PRO A 135 3.76 19.29 -10.55
#